data_AF-A0A6J4QGV6-F1
#
_entry.id   AF-A0A6J4QGV6-F1
#
_cell.length_a   1.000
_cell.length_b   1.000
_cell.length_c   1.000
_cell.angle_alpha   90.00
_cell.angle_beta   90.00
_cell.angle_gamma   90.00
#
_symmetry.space_group_name_H-M   'P 1'
#
loop_
_entity.id
_entity.type
_entity.pdbx_description
1 polymer ?
#
loop_
_entity_poly.entity_id
_entity_poly.type
_entity_poly.pdbx_seq_one_letter_code
_entity_poly.pdbx_strand_id
1 'polypeptide(L)'
;MASTLALLVVLGGLGLVAYSLLGTNSPLTKVVENATSDEEAANSTPSETTLKLTVPAMERVSNVTVLDAPFDDESALDTGAQHVQDTGFPWEDEANVFIAGHRLGYLGTDSYLVFWDLDKLEDGDEVFLTDSDGTRYTYEVYENFVTDPYDWSVAEPVSGKNIVTLQTCTLPDYSERIIVHAELTEVEPGEGVVPEEDEPERDEPPQYEPEPVTLDQVTLVPGLDEPLPEESLSEEPLPVEPLPEEPLPVEPAAPVQEVEPIPAGPAQEAQPLPAEPAPAAPAPIG
;
A
#
# COMPACT_ATOMS: atom_id res chain seq x y z
N MET A 1 -50.10 36.80 -36.50
CA MET A 1 -48.80 37.09 -35.85
C MET A 1 -48.57 36.30 -34.56
N ALA A 2 -49.60 35.79 -33.86
CA ALA A 2 -49.41 35.04 -32.61
C ALA A 2 -48.92 33.57 -32.78
N SER A 3 -49.11 32.96 -33.97
CA SER A 3 -48.82 31.53 -34.18
C SER A 3 -47.36 31.20 -34.49
N THR A 4 -46.57 32.17 -34.98
CA THR A 4 -45.15 31.97 -35.28
C THR A 4 -44.26 32.16 -34.05
N LEU A 5 -44.71 32.95 -33.08
CA LEU A 5 -44.00 33.14 -31.81
C LEU A 5 -44.03 31.88 -30.93
N ALA A 6 -45.15 31.14 -30.92
CA ALA A 6 -45.30 29.94 -30.11
C ALA A 6 -44.38 28.78 -30.57
N LEU A 7 -44.17 28.63 -31.88
CA LEU A 7 -43.29 27.61 -32.44
C LEU A 7 -41.81 27.86 -32.10
N LEU A 8 -41.38 29.13 -32.09
CA LEU A 8 -40.02 29.51 -31.73
C LEU A 8 -39.72 29.30 -30.24
N VAL A 9 -40.72 29.48 -29.36
CA VAL A 9 -40.55 29.21 -27.91
C VAL A 9 -40.44 27.71 -27.65
N VAL A 10 -41.19 26.86 -28.36
CA VAL A 10 -41.11 25.40 -28.22
C VAL A 10 -39.77 24.87 -28.77
N LEU A 11 -39.32 25.36 -29.93
CA LEU A 11 -38.03 24.96 -30.50
C LEU A 11 -36.84 25.49 -29.68
N GLY A 12 -36.94 26.72 -29.15
CA GLY A 12 -35.94 27.28 -28.22
C GLY A 12 -35.88 26.53 -26.90
N GLY A 13 -37.03 26.10 -26.36
CA GLY A 13 -37.12 25.29 -25.15
C GLY A 13 -36.53 23.88 -25.33
N LEU A 14 -36.85 23.21 -26.45
CA LEU A 14 -36.26 21.91 -26.79
C LEU A 14 -34.75 22.00 -27.04
N GLY A 15 -34.28 23.08 -27.67
CA GLY A 15 -32.86 23.34 -27.85
C GLY A 15 -32.11 23.55 -26.54
N LEU A 16 -32.72 24.24 -25.56
CA LEU A 16 -32.14 24.43 -24.22
C LEU A 16 -32.07 23.14 -23.40
N VAL A 17 -33.09 22.29 -23.50
CA VAL A 17 -33.11 20.97 -22.85
C VAL A 17 -32.07 20.04 -23.48
N ALA A 18 -31.95 20.02 -24.81
CA ALA A 18 -30.92 19.25 -25.51
C ALA A 18 -29.50 19.77 -25.18
N TYR A 19 -29.31 21.09 -25.13
CA TYR A 19 -28.03 21.70 -24.74
C TYR A 19 -27.65 21.42 -23.28
N SER A 20 -28.64 21.30 -22.39
CA SER A 20 -28.41 20.91 -20.99
C SER A 20 -28.14 19.42 -20.79
N LEU A 21 -28.52 18.56 -21.75
CA LEU A 21 -28.32 17.11 -21.70
C LEU A 21 -27.10 16.64 -22.50
N LEU A 22 -26.60 17.45 -23.42
CA LEU A 22 -25.42 17.19 -24.27
C LEU A 22 -24.25 18.14 -23.96
N GLY A 23 -24.43 19.10 -23.05
CA GLY A 23 -23.35 19.93 -22.55
C GLY A 23 -22.41 19.10 -21.68
N THR A 24 -21.12 19.44 -21.68
CA THR A 24 -20.02 18.75 -20.97
C THR A 24 -20.16 18.67 -19.44
N ASN A 25 -21.30 19.07 -18.88
CA ASN A 25 -21.63 19.01 -17.45
C ASN A 25 -22.88 18.15 -17.19
N SER A 26 -23.29 17.32 -18.14
CA SER A 26 -24.51 16.52 -18.06
C SER A 26 -24.33 15.34 -17.12
N PRO A 27 -25.38 14.93 -16.37
CA PRO A 27 -25.30 13.77 -15.47
C PRO A 27 -25.00 12.46 -16.21
N LEU A 28 -25.33 12.37 -17.51
CA LEU A 28 -24.97 11.24 -18.35
C LEU A 28 -23.47 11.18 -18.63
N THR A 29 -22.81 12.33 -18.84
CA THR A 29 -21.36 12.38 -19.06
C THR A 29 -20.61 11.96 -17.80
N LYS A 30 -21.03 12.44 -16.63
CA LYS A 30 -20.46 12.04 -15.34
C LYS A 30 -20.64 10.55 -15.02
N VAL A 31 -21.76 9.94 -15.41
CA VAL A 31 -21.99 8.50 -15.21
C VAL A 31 -21.15 7.66 -16.17
N VAL A 32 -20.91 8.15 -17.39
CA VAL A 32 -20.03 7.47 -18.35
C VAL A 32 -18.55 7.65 -17.95
N GLU A 33 -18.13 8.84 -17.51
CA GLU A 33 -16.78 9.10 -16.98
C GLU A 33 -16.50 8.26 -15.72
N ASN A 34 -17.48 8.14 -14.80
CA ASN A 34 -17.34 7.26 -13.63
C ASN A 34 -17.28 5.79 -14.04
N ALA A 35 -18.10 5.35 -15.00
CA ALA A 35 -18.10 3.96 -15.46
C ALA A 35 -16.85 3.58 -16.28
N THR A 36 -16.16 4.54 -16.91
CA THR A 36 -14.89 4.29 -17.59
C THR A 36 -13.69 4.36 -16.65
N SER A 37 -13.75 5.14 -15.56
CA SER A 37 -12.70 5.15 -14.54
C SER A 37 -12.69 3.89 -13.64
N ASP A 38 -13.84 3.25 -13.44
CA ASP A 38 -13.96 2.05 -12.61
C ASP A 38 -13.39 0.78 -13.30
N GLU A 39 -13.18 0.79 -14.63
CA GLU A 39 -12.66 -0.37 -15.39
C GLU A 39 -11.15 -0.30 -15.68
N GLU A 40 -10.49 0.86 -15.55
CA GLU A 40 -9.03 1.02 -15.78
C GLU A 40 -8.17 0.61 -14.56
N ALA A 41 -8.70 0.62 -13.33
CA ALA A 41 -7.96 0.22 -12.12
C ALA A 41 -8.06 -1.29 -11.81
N ALA A 42 -8.88 -2.05 -12.55
CA ALA A 42 -9.27 -3.40 -12.18
C ALA A 42 -8.28 -4.52 -12.57
N ASN A 43 -7.03 -4.19 -12.95
CA ASN A 43 -6.02 -5.19 -13.31
C ASN A 43 -4.64 -5.02 -12.65
N SER A 44 -4.54 -4.29 -11.54
CA SER A 44 -3.25 -3.98 -10.91
C SER A 44 -3.13 -4.46 -9.46
N THR A 45 -3.67 -5.65 -9.13
CA THR A 45 -3.29 -6.32 -7.87
C THR A 45 -1.94 -7.02 -8.09
N PRO A 46 -0.89 -6.66 -7.32
CA PRO A 46 0.42 -7.26 -7.48
C PRO A 46 0.45 -8.75 -7.17
N SER A 47 1.44 -9.45 -7.73
CA SER A 47 1.58 -10.90 -7.54
C SER A 47 1.90 -11.33 -6.10
N GLU A 48 2.51 -10.43 -5.31
CA GLU A 48 2.87 -10.64 -3.91
C GLU A 48 2.49 -9.40 -3.09
N THR A 49 2.16 -9.60 -1.82
CA THR A 49 1.74 -8.50 -0.93
C THR A 49 2.89 -7.79 -0.20
N THR A 50 4.13 -8.23 -0.43
CA THR A 50 5.30 -7.60 0.19
C THR A 50 5.53 -6.21 -0.39
N LEU A 51 5.66 -5.21 0.48
CA LEU A 51 5.98 -3.84 0.07
C LEU A 51 7.42 -3.47 0.45
N LYS A 52 7.90 -2.41 -0.18
CA LYS A 52 9.11 -1.69 0.23
C LYS A 52 8.75 -0.29 0.72
N LEU A 53 9.24 0.06 1.90
CA LEU A 53 9.01 1.35 2.53
C LEU A 53 10.27 2.22 2.50
N THR A 54 10.12 3.47 2.06
CA THR A 54 11.15 4.50 2.15
C THR A 54 10.55 5.79 2.69
N VAL A 55 11.18 6.39 3.68
CA VAL A 55 10.78 7.67 4.27
C VAL A 55 12.03 8.56 4.35
N PRO A 56 12.26 9.49 3.40
CA PRO A 56 13.51 10.24 3.32
C PRO A 56 13.89 11.02 4.58
N ALA A 57 12.90 11.50 5.33
CA ALA A 57 13.10 12.22 6.59
C ALA A 57 13.58 11.30 7.74
N MET A 58 13.48 9.97 7.59
CA MET A 58 13.94 8.98 8.56
C MET A 58 15.19 8.26 8.04
N GLU A 59 16.35 8.50 8.68
CA GLU A 59 17.66 8.02 8.20
C GLU A 59 17.74 6.52 7.91
N ARG A 60 16.97 5.72 8.65
CA ARG A 60 17.01 4.25 8.63
C ARG A 60 15.94 3.61 7.74
N VAL A 61 15.01 4.40 7.21
CA VAL A 61 13.89 3.88 6.42
C VAL A 61 14.17 4.11 4.94
N SER A 62 14.96 3.21 4.37
CA SER A 62 15.29 3.20 2.94
C SER A 62 15.17 1.77 2.40
N ASN A 63 14.17 1.56 1.55
CA ASN A 63 13.84 0.27 0.96
C ASN A 63 13.65 -0.86 2.00
N VAL A 64 13.04 -0.52 3.14
CA VAL A 64 12.74 -1.44 4.24
C VAL A 64 11.68 -2.44 3.78
N THR A 65 11.87 -3.72 4.06
CA THR A 65 10.88 -4.76 3.78
C THR A 65 9.67 -4.59 4.70
N VAL A 66 8.48 -4.54 4.11
CA VAL A 66 7.21 -4.57 4.82
C VAL A 66 6.51 -5.88 4.50
N LEU A 67 6.36 -6.74 5.50
CA LEU A 67 5.68 -8.04 5.34
C LEU A 67 4.22 -7.92 5.74
N ASP A 68 3.32 -8.50 4.93
CA ASP A 68 1.92 -8.68 5.31
C ASP A 68 1.79 -9.80 6.34
N ALA A 69 1.29 -9.47 7.53
CA ALA A 69 1.13 -10.43 8.62
C ALA A 69 0.05 -10.04 9.64
N PRO A 70 -0.50 -10.99 10.42
CA PRO A 70 -1.40 -10.68 11.54
C PRO A 70 -0.73 -9.76 12.56
N PHE A 71 -1.45 -8.82 13.16
CA PHE A 71 -0.89 -7.79 14.07
C PHE A 71 0.04 -8.31 15.17
N ASP A 72 -0.16 -9.54 15.66
CA ASP A 72 0.66 -10.15 16.72
C ASP A 72 1.84 -11.00 16.21
N ASP A 73 2.18 -10.91 14.92
CA ASP A 73 3.33 -11.59 14.31
C ASP A 73 4.65 -10.84 14.53
N GLU A 74 5.33 -11.19 15.61
CA GLU A 74 6.66 -10.64 15.93
C GLU A 74 7.71 -10.88 14.83
N SER A 75 7.59 -11.97 14.05
CA SER A 75 8.60 -12.30 13.04
C SER A 75 8.57 -11.35 11.84
N ALA A 76 7.38 -10.81 11.52
CA ALA A 76 7.23 -9.78 10.51
C ALA A 76 7.90 -8.47 10.95
N LEU A 77 7.64 -8.03 12.19
CA LEU A 77 8.26 -6.83 12.76
C LEU A 77 9.78 -6.95 12.89
N ASP A 78 10.31 -8.15 13.14
CA ASP A 78 11.76 -8.40 13.23
C ASP A 78 12.48 -8.27 11.88
N THR A 79 11.77 -8.53 10.78
CA THR A 79 12.32 -8.49 9.42
C THR A 79 12.40 -7.05 8.86
N GLY A 80 11.76 -6.09 9.52
CA GLY A 80 11.77 -4.68 9.11
C GLY A 80 10.54 -3.97 9.65
N ALA A 81 9.48 -3.95 8.85
CA ALA A 81 8.18 -3.45 9.24
C ALA A 81 7.08 -4.44 8.83
N GLN A 82 5.89 -4.23 9.40
CA GLN A 82 4.75 -5.09 9.20
C GLN A 82 3.60 -4.29 8.61
N HIS A 83 3.06 -4.75 7.49
CA HIS A 83 1.70 -4.41 7.07
C HIS A 83 0.73 -5.26 7.88
N VAL A 84 -0.24 -4.64 8.54
CA VAL A 84 -1.20 -5.34 9.39
C VAL A 84 -2.33 -5.88 8.52
N GLN A 85 -2.53 -7.20 8.58
CA GLN A 85 -3.62 -7.88 7.88
C GLN A 85 -4.98 -7.30 8.25
N ASP A 86 -5.94 -7.44 7.33
CA ASP A 86 -7.28 -6.86 7.39
C ASP A 86 -7.31 -5.32 7.28
N THR A 87 -6.17 -4.68 6.99
CA THR A 87 -6.09 -3.28 6.53
C THR A 87 -5.85 -3.23 5.02
N GLY A 88 -6.05 -2.05 4.42
CA GLY A 88 -6.09 -1.92 2.96
C GLY A 88 -4.70 -1.90 2.33
N PHE A 89 -4.61 -2.25 1.06
CA PHE A 89 -3.36 -2.16 0.29
C PHE A 89 -3.25 -0.89 -0.56
N PRO A 90 -2.04 -0.49 -1.01
CA PRO A 90 -1.85 0.74 -1.79
C PRO A 90 -2.64 0.81 -3.11
N TRP A 91 -2.98 -0.33 -3.70
CA TRP A 91 -3.72 -0.44 -4.97
C TRP A 91 -5.24 -0.52 -4.77
N GLU A 92 -5.73 -0.44 -3.54
CA GLU A 92 -7.16 -0.46 -3.22
C GLU A 92 -7.72 0.96 -3.07
N ASP A 93 -9.00 1.13 -3.40
CA ASP A 93 -9.69 2.41 -3.25
C ASP A 93 -10.13 2.68 -1.81
N GLU A 94 -10.02 3.94 -1.40
CA GLU A 94 -10.28 4.42 -0.05
C GLU A 94 -9.55 3.59 1.03
N ALA A 95 -8.31 3.16 0.76
CA ALA A 95 -7.54 2.29 1.63
C ALA A 95 -6.85 3.04 2.78
N ASN A 96 -6.69 2.35 3.92
CA ASN A 96 -5.72 2.70 4.94
C ASN A 96 -4.69 1.58 5.03
N VAL A 97 -3.49 1.84 4.53
CA VAL A 97 -2.35 0.92 4.59
C VAL A 97 -1.71 1.05 5.97
N PHE A 98 -1.99 0.11 6.87
CA PHE A 98 -1.51 0.21 8.24
C PHE A 98 -0.19 -0.52 8.42
N ILE A 99 0.88 0.23 8.73
CA ILE A 99 2.24 -0.29 8.86
C ILE A 99 2.77 -0.05 10.28
N ALA A 100 3.09 -1.13 10.97
CA ALA A 100 3.74 -1.11 12.28
C ALA A 100 5.25 -1.35 12.15
N GLY A 101 6.03 -0.69 13.00
CA GLY A 101 7.47 -0.87 13.06
C GLY A 101 8.03 -0.66 14.46
N HIS A 102 9.12 -1.37 14.76
CA HIS A 102 9.78 -1.28 16.06
C HIS A 102 10.40 0.10 16.30
N ARG A 103 10.23 0.62 17.52
CA ARG A 103 10.92 1.85 17.94
C ARG A 103 12.40 1.60 18.22
N LEU A 104 12.69 0.53 18.96
CA LEU A 104 14.07 0.08 19.26
C LEU A 104 14.50 -1.09 18.37
N GLY A 105 13.63 -2.09 18.23
CA GLY A 105 13.89 -3.30 17.45
C GLY A 105 15.04 -4.12 18.02
N TYR A 106 15.54 -5.05 17.21
CA TYR A 106 16.58 -5.99 17.63
C TYR A 106 17.90 -5.72 16.92
N LEU A 107 18.97 -5.52 17.70
CA LEU A 107 20.30 -5.26 17.17
C LEU A 107 20.73 -6.36 16.18
N GLY A 108 21.16 -5.95 14.98
CA GLY A 108 21.57 -6.88 13.92
C GLY A 108 20.43 -7.37 13.02
N THR A 109 19.23 -6.83 13.17
CA THR A 109 18.09 -7.04 12.26
C THR A 109 17.72 -5.74 11.56
N ASP A 110 16.95 -5.84 10.46
CA ASP A 110 16.43 -4.68 9.73
C ASP A 110 15.38 -3.90 10.54
N SER A 111 14.86 -4.49 11.63
CA SER A 111 13.97 -3.80 12.58
C SER A 111 14.70 -2.83 13.51
N TYR A 112 16.03 -2.90 13.61
CA TYR A 112 16.79 -2.13 14.58
C TYR A 112 16.65 -0.62 14.33
N LEU A 113 15.99 0.07 15.27
CA LEU A 113 15.71 1.49 15.21
C LEU A 113 14.95 1.91 13.93
N VAL A 114 14.19 1.00 13.32
CA VAL A 114 13.53 1.25 12.02
C VAL A 114 12.61 2.47 12.10
N PHE A 115 11.74 2.56 13.13
CA PHE A 115 10.84 3.69 13.33
C PHE A 115 11.32 4.65 14.44
N TRP A 116 12.64 4.70 14.67
CA TRP A 116 13.24 5.55 15.70
C TRP A 116 12.96 7.04 15.53
N ASP A 117 12.89 7.50 14.29
CA ASP A 117 12.70 8.92 13.94
C ASP A 117 11.24 9.25 13.59
N LEU A 118 10.28 8.34 13.81
CA LEU A 118 8.89 8.53 13.38
C LEU A 118 8.22 9.74 14.05
N ASP A 119 8.62 10.08 15.28
CA ASP A 119 8.12 11.26 16.01
C ASP A 119 8.57 12.60 15.41
N LYS A 120 9.53 12.56 14.48
CA LYS A 120 10.11 13.76 13.87
C LYS A 120 9.50 14.10 12.52
N LEU A 121 8.61 13.25 12.00
CA LEU A 121 7.91 13.53 10.75
C LEU A 121 7.00 14.74 10.92
N GLU A 122 7.06 15.65 9.97
CA GLU A 122 6.28 16.88 9.91
C GLU A 122 5.35 16.87 8.68
N ASP A 123 4.32 17.72 8.70
CA ASP A 123 3.41 17.90 7.55
C ASP A 123 4.22 18.23 6.29
N GLY A 124 3.96 17.51 5.20
CA GLY A 124 4.68 17.65 3.93
C GLY A 124 5.85 16.68 3.73
N ASP A 125 6.24 15.91 4.75
CA ASP A 125 7.24 14.85 4.56
C ASP A 125 6.67 13.71 3.69
N GLU A 126 7.52 13.12 2.84
CA GLU A 126 7.10 12.08 1.91
C GLU A 126 7.29 10.68 2.49
N VAL A 127 6.31 9.80 2.22
CA VAL A 127 6.37 8.36 2.48
C VAL A 127 6.18 7.63 1.16
N PHE A 128 7.08 6.72 0.84
CA PHE A 128 7.01 5.91 -0.38
C PHE A 128 6.75 4.45 -0.05
N LEU A 129 5.73 3.89 -0.70
CA LEU A 129 5.53 2.44 -0.78
C LEU A 129 5.81 1.98 -2.21
N THR A 130 6.46 0.83 -2.36
CA THR A 130 6.65 0.18 -3.65
C THR A 130 6.20 -1.27 -3.56
N ASP A 131 5.34 -1.68 -4.49
CA ASP A 131 4.82 -3.05 -4.54
C ASP A 131 5.75 -4.01 -5.29
N SER A 132 5.36 -5.29 -5.36
CA SER A 132 6.14 -6.34 -6.02
C SER A 132 6.29 -6.14 -7.53
N ASP A 133 5.37 -5.40 -8.14
CA ASP A 133 5.34 -5.16 -9.58
C ASP A 133 6.12 -3.88 -9.94
N GLY A 134 6.65 -3.19 -8.93
CA GLY A 134 7.50 -2.02 -9.05
C GLY A 134 6.72 -0.70 -9.11
N THR A 135 5.40 -0.73 -8.90
CA THR A 135 4.61 0.50 -8.82
C THR A 135 4.92 1.20 -7.52
N ARG A 136 5.20 2.51 -7.62
CA ARG A 136 5.54 3.37 -6.49
C ARG A 136 4.37 4.29 -6.16
N TYR A 137 4.02 4.32 -4.88
CA TYR A 137 2.96 5.12 -4.30
C TYR A 137 3.62 6.16 -3.40
N THR A 138 3.40 7.43 -3.70
CA THR A 138 3.90 8.56 -2.92
C THR A 138 2.79 9.12 -2.05
N TYR A 139 3.06 9.23 -0.76
CA TYR A 139 2.16 9.81 0.23
C TYR A 139 2.81 11.04 0.88
N GLU A 140 2.00 12.02 1.27
CA GLU A 140 2.43 13.23 1.97
C GLU A 140 1.85 13.24 3.40
N VAL A 141 2.72 13.39 4.41
CA VAL A 141 2.34 13.44 5.82
C VAL A 141 1.43 14.65 6.07
N TYR A 142 0.34 14.45 6.81
CA TYR A 142 -0.58 15.53 7.20
C TYR A 142 -0.94 15.50 8.69
N GLU A 143 -0.54 14.47 9.43
CA GLU A 143 -0.84 14.36 10.86
C GLU A 143 0.20 13.49 11.59
N ASN A 144 0.60 13.92 12.78
CA ASN A 144 1.47 13.18 13.70
C ASN A 144 0.98 13.39 15.15
N PHE A 145 0.63 12.31 15.84
CA PHE A 145 0.08 12.36 17.19
C PHE A 145 0.36 11.10 18.01
N VAL A 146 0.01 11.16 19.30
CA VAL A 146 0.14 10.04 20.25
C VAL A 146 -1.25 9.58 20.69
N THR A 147 -1.46 8.26 20.75
CA THR A 147 -2.71 7.64 21.20
C THR A 147 -2.49 6.42 22.09
N ASP A 148 -3.57 5.88 22.64
CA ASP A 148 -3.62 4.67 23.46
C ASP A 148 -3.32 3.42 22.60
N PRO A 149 -2.59 2.41 23.12
CA PRO A 149 -2.22 1.22 22.36
C PRO A 149 -3.39 0.33 21.92
N TYR A 150 -4.59 0.55 22.45
CA TYR A 150 -5.81 -0.16 22.08
C TYR A 150 -6.77 0.69 21.23
N ASP A 151 -6.36 1.89 20.84
CA ASP A 151 -7.13 2.72 19.93
C ASP A 151 -7.01 2.18 18.49
N TRP A 152 -7.92 1.27 18.12
CA TRP A 152 -7.94 0.71 16.76
C TRP A 152 -8.56 1.63 15.72
N SER A 153 -9.11 2.79 16.11
CA SER A 153 -9.73 3.71 15.15
C SER A 153 -8.73 4.29 14.15
N VAL A 154 -7.44 4.29 14.48
CA VAL A 154 -6.36 4.75 13.58
C VAL A 154 -6.11 3.81 12.40
N ALA A 155 -6.57 2.57 12.46
CA ALA A 155 -6.45 1.60 11.36
C ALA A 155 -7.66 1.63 10.42
N GLU A 156 -8.71 2.39 10.75
CA GLU A 156 -9.90 2.47 9.93
C GLU A 156 -9.64 3.29 8.64
N PRO A 157 -10.25 2.90 7.50
CA PRO A 157 -10.28 3.72 6.30
C PRO A 157 -10.87 5.12 6.51
N VAL A 158 -10.38 6.10 5.75
CA VAL A 158 -10.92 7.46 5.75
C VAL A 158 -11.67 7.70 4.44
N SER A 159 -12.98 7.96 4.53
CA SER A 159 -13.82 8.10 3.34
C SER A 159 -13.30 9.17 2.37
N GLY A 160 -13.20 8.78 1.10
CA GLY A 160 -12.71 9.60 0.00
C GLY A 160 -11.20 9.82 -0.01
N LYS A 161 -10.42 9.05 0.77
CA LYS A 161 -8.95 9.17 0.84
C LYS A 161 -8.26 7.81 0.80
N ASN A 162 -7.13 7.76 0.12
CA ASN A 162 -6.14 6.69 0.26
C ASN A 162 -5.04 7.18 1.19
N ILE A 163 -4.81 6.48 2.30
CA ILE A 163 -3.84 6.87 3.32
C ILE A 163 -2.91 5.72 3.68
N VAL A 164 -1.74 6.07 4.21
CA VAL A 164 -0.88 5.16 4.96
C VAL A 164 -0.82 5.63 6.40
N THR A 165 -0.94 4.68 7.32
CA THR A 165 -0.76 4.89 8.75
C THR A 165 0.52 4.21 9.21
N LEU A 166 1.47 4.98 9.75
CA LEU A 166 2.70 4.44 10.35
C LEU A 166 2.58 4.46 11.87
N GLN A 167 2.84 3.33 12.52
CA GLN A 167 2.75 3.19 13.98
C GLN A 167 4.06 2.72 14.60
N THR A 168 4.44 3.33 15.73
CA THR A 168 5.46 2.79 16.64
C THR A 168 5.13 3.05 18.11
N CYS A 169 5.87 2.42 19.03
CA CYS A 169 5.72 2.66 20.47
C CYS A 169 6.42 3.94 20.93
N THR A 170 5.88 4.58 21.97
CA THR A 170 6.59 5.65 22.70
C THR A 170 7.72 5.10 23.59
N LEU A 171 8.58 5.97 24.10
CA LEU A 171 9.64 5.67 25.06
C LEU A 171 9.46 6.51 26.33
N PRO A 172 9.95 6.06 27.50
CA PRO A 172 10.77 4.85 27.72
C PRO A 172 9.98 3.57 28.06
N ASP A 173 8.67 3.66 28.26
CA ASP A 173 7.86 2.58 28.83
C ASP A 173 6.92 1.88 27.81
N TYR A 174 6.89 2.33 26.55
CA TYR A 174 6.08 1.76 25.47
C TYR A 174 4.57 1.76 25.71
N SER A 175 4.12 2.62 26.63
CA SER A 175 2.73 2.68 27.09
C SER A 175 1.76 3.31 26.09
N GLU A 176 2.27 4.07 25.11
CA GLU A 176 1.47 4.76 24.10
C GLU A 176 1.99 4.44 22.68
N ARG A 177 1.26 4.90 21.67
CA ARG A 177 1.62 4.75 20.25
C ARG A 177 1.79 6.11 19.61
N ILE A 178 2.85 6.26 18.83
CA ILE A 178 3.02 7.37 17.89
C ILE A 178 2.39 6.92 16.58
N ILE A 179 1.54 7.77 16.04
CA ILE A 179 0.80 7.57 14.80
C ILE A 179 1.14 8.70 13.84
N VAL A 180 1.48 8.34 12.61
CA VAL A 180 1.64 9.28 11.50
C VAL A 180 0.69 8.89 10.39
N HIS A 181 -0.12 9.84 9.93
CA HIS A 181 -0.96 9.68 8.75
C HIS A 181 -0.35 10.44 7.57
N ALA A 182 -0.32 9.78 6.41
CA ALA A 182 0.03 10.40 5.14
C ALA A 182 -1.01 10.05 4.06
N GLU A 183 -1.34 11.00 3.20
CA GLU A 183 -2.35 10.86 2.14
C GLU A 183 -1.66 10.64 0.79
N LEU A 184 -2.20 9.73 -0.03
CA LEU A 184 -1.65 9.41 -1.35
C LEU A 184 -1.73 10.63 -2.28
N THR A 185 -0.60 10.99 -2.91
CA THR A 185 -0.50 12.14 -3.81
C THR A 185 -0.10 11.76 -5.23
N GLU A 186 0.62 10.65 -5.43
CA GLU A 186 1.09 10.21 -6.74
C GLU A 186 1.25 8.69 -6.83
N VAL A 187 1.01 8.13 -8.00
CA VAL A 187 1.26 6.72 -8.33
C VAL A 187 2.08 6.65 -9.62
N GLU A 188 3.25 6.04 -9.54
CA GLU A 188 4.17 5.82 -10.65
C GLU A 188 4.22 4.31 -10.98
N PRO A 189 3.57 3.84 -12.07
CA PRO A 189 3.58 2.42 -12.44
C PRO A 189 4.99 1.86 -12.68
N GLY A 190 5.21 0.60 -12.30
CA GLY A 190 6.48 -0.09 -12.52
C GLY A 190 6.84 -0.26 -14.01
N GLU A 191 8.13 -0.27 -14.33
CA GLU A 191 8.64 -0.51 -15.69
C GLU A 191 8.23 -1.90 -16.20
N GLY A 192 7.16 -1.95 -17.00
CA GLY A 192 6.57 -3.19 -17.53
C GLY A 192 5.04 -3.19 -17.53
N VAL A 193 4.43 -2.31 -16.73
CA VAL A 193 3.00 -2.01 -16.78
C VAL A 193 2.81 -0.88 -17.79
N VAL A 194 2.69 -1.21 -19.07
CA VAL A 194 2.29 -0.23 -20.08
C VAL A 194 0.81 0.06 -19.79
N PRO A 195 0.41 1.30 -19.44
CA PRO A 195 -1.01 1.65 -19.42
C PRO A 195 -1.54 1.26 -20.79
N GLU A 196 -2.64 0.51 -20.86
CA GLU A 196 -3.30 0.26 -22.13
C GLU A 196 -3.84 1.61 -22.61
N GLU A 197 -3.01 2.39 -23.30
CA GLU A 197 -3.46 3.60 -23.98
C GLU A 197 -4.60 3.17 -24.90
N ASP A 198 -5.77 3.81 -24.77
CA ASP A 198 -6.94 3.68 -25.64
C ASP A 198 -6.53 3.43 -27.10
N GLU A 199 -6.34 2.17 -27.50
CA GLU A 199 -6.12 1.84 -28.91
C GLU A 199 -7.46 2.16 -29.58
N PRO A 200 -7.54 3.17 -30.48
CA PRO A 200 -8.78 3.43 -31.18
C PRO A 200 -9.18 2.15 -31.88
N GLU A 201 -10.41 1.68 -31.62
CA GLU A 201 -10.99 0.45 -32.15
C GLU A 201 -10.38 0.14 -33.51
N ARG A 202 -9.51 -0.89 -33.57
CA ARG A 202 -8.97 -1.35 -34.84
C ARG A 202 -10.17 -1.77 -35.68
N ASP A 203 -10.50 -0.96 -36.68
CA ASP A 203 -11.41 -1.32 -37.76
C ASP A 203 -11.12 -2.77 -38.16
N GLU A 204 -12.16 -3.62 -38.14
CA GLU A 204 -12.07 -5.05 -38.43
C GLU A 204 -11.02 -5.33 -39.52
N PRO A 205 -10.03 -6.20 -39.28
CA PRO A 205 -9.02 -6.45 -40.28
C PRO A 205 -9.71 -6.96 -41.56
N PRO A 206 -9.32 -6.47 -42.76
CA PRO A 206 -9.93 -6.94 -43.99
C PRO A 206 -9.80 -8.45 -44.06
N GLN A 207 -10.93 -9.14 -44.27
CA GLN A 207 -11.00 -10.57 -44.48
C GLN A 207 -10.08 -10.93 -45.66
N TYR A 208 -8.86 -11.36 -45.37
CA TYR A 208 -7.91 -11.82 -46.38
C TYR A 208 -8.34 -13.22 -46.82
N GLU A 209 -8.99 -13.30 -47.98
CA GLU A 209 -9.10 -14.54 -48.72
C GLU A 209 -7.75 -14.78 -49.43
N PRO A 210 -6.97 -15.82 -49.08
CA PRO A 210 -5.73 -16.08 -49.79
C PRO A 210 -6.02 -16.52 -51.23
N GLU A 211 -5.51 -15.77 -52.21
CA GLU A 211 -5.38 -16.26 -53.58
C GLU A 211 -4.45 -17.50 -53.59
N PRO A 212 -4.75 -18.56 -54.35
CA PRO A 212 -3.94 -19.77 -54.36
C PRO A 212 -2.57 -19.51 -55.01
N VAL A 213 -1.51 -19.65 -54.22
CA VAL A 213 -0.12 -19.60 -54.70
C VAL A 213 0.17 -20.88 -55.50
N THR A 214 0.60 -20.73 -56.76
CA THR A 214 1.03 -21.86 -57.58
C THR A 214 2.42 -22.33 -57.15
N LEU A 215 2.64 -23.64 -57.21
CA LEU A 215 3.83 -24.35 -56.71
C LEU A 215 5.16 -24.02 -57.44
N ASP A 216 5.15 -23.01 -58.31
CA ASP A 216 6.25 -22.68 -59.20
C ASP A 216 7.11 -21.51 -58.65
N GLN A 217 6.69 -20.88 -57.55
CA GLN A 217 7.38 -19.71 -56.97
C GLN A 217 8.20 -20.01 -55.71
N VAL A 218 8.36 -21.28 -55.33
CA VAL A 218 9.26 -21.64 -54.22
C VAL A 218 10.67 -21.79 -54.76
N THR A 219 11.44 -20.70 -54.79
CA THR A 219 12.89 -20.80 -54.94
C THR A 219 13.47 -21.33 -53.63
N LEU A 220 14.02 -22.55 -53.65
CA LEU A 220 14.84 -23.06 -52.55
C LEU A 220 16.00 -22.08 -52.32
N VAL A 221 16.07 -21.50 -51.13
CA VAL A 221 17.26 -20.76 -50.67
C VAL A 221 18.35 -21.82 -50.39
N PRO A 222 19.48 -21.84 -51.12
CA PRO A 222 20.55 -22.80 -50.84
C PRO A 222 21.34 -22.33 -49.61
N GLY A 223 21.49 -23.18 -48.59
CA GLY A 223 22.39 -22.93 -47.45
C GLY A 223 21.86 -23.20 -46.04
N LEU A 224 20.66 -23.78 -45.86
CA LEU A 224 20.09 -24.05 -44.53
C LEU A 224 20.42 -25.44 -43.95
N ASP A 225 21.45 -26.11 -44.49
CA ASP A 225 21.93 -27.42 -43.99
C ASP A 225 23.34 -27.34 -43.38
N GLU A 226 23.91 -26.14 -43.15
CA GLU A 226 25.14 -26.03 -42.36
C GLU A 226 24.79 -26.10 -40.86
N PRO A 227 25.25 -27.14 -40.13
CA PRO A 227 25.06 -27.18 -38.69
C PRO A 227 25.82 -26.02 -38.05
N LEU A 228 25.15 -25.30 -37.17
CA LEU A 228 25.77 -24.26 -36.35
C LEU A 228 26.98 -24.84 -35.62
N PRO A 229 28.13 -24.16 -35.59
CA PRO A 229 29.28 -24.64 -34.82
C PRO A 229 28.88 -24.69 -33.35
N GLU A 230 29.05 -25.85 -32.71
CA GLU A 230 28.94 -25.97 -31.26
C GLU A 230 30.10 -25.17 -30.65
N GLU A 231 29.83 -23.95 -30.21
CA GLU A 231 30.72 -23.27 -29.27
C GLU A 231 30.70 -24.05 -27.97
N SER A 232 31.77 -24.81 -27.75
CA SER A 232 32.10 -25.43 -26.48
C SER A 232 32.30 -24.33 -25.45
N LEU A 233 31.22 -23.93 -24.77
CA LEU A 233 31.31 -23.25 -23.49
C LEU A 233 31.97 -24.22 -22.51
N SER A 234 33.27 -24.07 -22.36
CA SER A 234 34.02 -24.68 -21.27
C SER A 234 33.53 -23.98 -20.01
N GLU A 235 32.65 -24.65 -19.27
CA GLU A 235 32.42 -24.33 -17.86
C GLU A 235 33.73 -24.64 -17.11
N GLU A 236 34.67 -23.69 -17.12
CA GLU A 236 35.67 -23.63 -16.07
C GLU A 236 34.95 -23.19 -14.79
N PRO A 237 34.85 -24.04 -13.76
CA PRO A 237 34.27 -23.61 -12.50
C PRO A 237 35.15 -22.50 -11.94
N LEU A 238 34.54 -21.36 -11.59
CA LEU A 238 35.23 -20.29 -10.88
C LEU A 238 35.86 -20.89 -9.62
N PRO A 239 37.14 -20.62 -9.32
CA PRO A 239 37.75 -21.11 -8.09
C PRO A 239 37.01 -20.51 -6.90
N VAL A 240 36.28 -21.35 -6.19
CA VAL A 240 35.71 -21.02 -4.88
C VAL A 240 36.89 -20.99 -3.92
N GLU A 241 37.40 -19.79 -3.63
CA GLU A 241 38.29 -19.62 -2.48
C GLU A 241 37.49 -19.94 -1.21
N PRO A 242 37.96 -20.83 -0.33
CA PRO A 242 37.29 -21.05 0.94
C PRO A 242 37.37 -19.75 1.73
N LEU A 243 36.20 -19.24 2.13
CA LEU A 243 36.11 -18.16 3.11
C LEU A 243 36.92 -18.59 4.35
N PRO A 244 37.81 -17.74 4.89
CA PRO A 244 38.47 -18.04 6.14
C PRO A 244 37.39 -18.17 7.23
N GLU A 245 37.26 -19.36 7.81
CA GLU A 245 36.53 -19.55 9.07
C GLU A 245 37.34 -18.87 10.18
N GLU A 246 37.17 -17.55 10.32
CA GLU A 246 37.57 -16.90 11.56
C GLU A 246 36.63 -17.39 12.66
N PRO A 247 37.15 -17.96 13.76
CA PRO A 247 36.31 -18.40 14.86
C PRO A 247 35.57 -17.18 15.41
N LEU A 248 34.23 -17.26 15.45
CA LEU A 248 33.41 -16.24 16.08
C LEU A 248 33.98 -15.95 17.49
N PRO A 249 34.20 -14.67 17.83
CA PRO A 249 34.61 -14.32 19.18
C PRO A 249 33.52 -14.79 20.14
N VAL A 250 33.86 -15.73 21.01
CA VAL A 250 32.99 -16.15 22.10
C VAL A 250 32.92 -14.98 23.06
N GLU A 251 31.86 -14.17 22.99
CA GLU A 251 31.65 -13.13 23.98
C GLU A 251 31.54 -13.79 25.38
N PRO A 252 32.29 -13.30 26.38
CA PRO A 252 32.08 -13.77 27.74
C PRO A 252 30.66 -13.40 28.15
N ALA A 253 29.89 -14.39 28.60
CA ALA A 253 28.56 -14.18 29.14
C ALA A 253 28.57 -12.99 30.11
N ALA A 254 27.75 -11.98 29.81
CA ALA A 254 27.60 -10.81 30.65
C ALA A 254 27.27 -11.27 32.10
N PRO A 255 27.88 -10.67 33.12
CA PRO A 255 27.53 -11.01 34.50
C PRO A 255 26.05 -10.70 34.71
N VAL A 256 25.30 -11.71 35.15
CA VAL A 256 23.93 -11.55 35.61
C VAL A 256 23.94 -10.47 36.70
N GLN A 257 23.39 -9.29 36.39
CA GLN A 257 23.19 -8.29 37.41
C GLN A 257 22.06 -8.78 38.32
N GLU A 258 22.40 -8.99 39.58
CA GLU A 258 21.45 -9.31 40.63
C GLU A 258 20.52 -8.08 40.80
N VAL A 259 19.33 -8.17 40.23
CA VAL A 259 18.29 -7.14 40.38
C VAL A 259 17.90 -7.09 41.85
N GLU A 260 18.23 -5.99 42.52
CA GLU A 260 17.75 -5.75 43.89
C GLU A 260 16.21 -5.78 43.89
N PRO A 261 15.57 -6.39 44.90
CA PRO A 261 14.12 -6.46 44.97
C PRO A 261 13.53 -5.05 45.01
N ILE A 262 12.58 -4.79 44.11
CA ILE A 262 11.83 -3.53 44.05
C ILE A 262 11.23 -3.27 45.44
N PRO A 263 11.45 -2.09 46.04
CA PRO A 263 10.81 -1.75 47.31
C PRO A 263 9.30 -1.74 47.11
N ALA A 264 8.59 -2.47 47.97
CA ALA A 264 7.13 -2.47 47.98
C ALA A 264 6.64 -1.02 48.11
N GLY A 265 5.97 -0.52 47.05
CA GLY A 265 5.31 0.77 47.06
C GLY A 265 4.28 0.84 48.20
N PRO A 266 3.90 2.05 48.65
CA PRO A 266 2.92 2.20 49.71
C PRO A 266 1.62 1.50 49.28
N ALA A 267 1.08 0.68 50.17
CA ALA A 267 -0.20 0.03 49.98
C ALA A 267 -1.24 1.09 49.61
N GLN A 268 -1.80 1.02 48.40
CA GLN A 268 -2.95 1.83 48.04
C GLN A 268 -4.09 1.41 48.98
N GLU A 269 -4.56 2.34 49.81
CA GLU A 269 -5.82 2.18 50.52
C GLU A 269 -6.90 1.86 49.49
N ALA A 270 -7.50 0.68 49.61
CA ALA A 270 -8.62 0.28 48.77
C ALA A 270 -9.72 1.32 48.91
N GLN A 271 -10.04 2.01 47.81
CA GLN A 271 -11.21 2.88 47.76
C GLN A 271 -12.45 2.03 48.05
N PRO A 272 -13.36 2.47 48.93
CA PRO A 272 -14.56 1.70 49.24
C PRO A 272 -15.39 1.52 47.97
N LEU A 273 -15.80 0.26 47.73
CA LEU A 273 -16.69 -0.10 46.63
C LEU A 273 -17.94 0.81 46.65
N PRO A 274 -18.42 1.29 45.49
CA PRO A 274 -19.66 2.06 45.44
C PRO A 274 -20.81 1.21 45.99
N ALA A 275 -21.63 1.82 46.86
CA ALA A 275 -22.78 1.16 47.45
C ALA A 275 -23.74 0.66 46.36
N GLU A 276 -24.15 -0.61 46.45
CA GLU A 276 -25.17 -1.16 45.56
C GLU A 276 -26.45 -0.31 45.61
N PRO A 277 -27.09 -0.02 44.46
CA PRO A 277 -28.33 0.73 44.43
C PRO A 277 -29.43 -0.07 45.14
N ALA A 278 -30.19 0.62 46.00
CA ALA A 278 -31.32 0.04 46.71
C ALA A 278 -32.35 -0.57 45.74
N PRO A 279 -32.99 -1.70 46.07
CA PRO A 279 -33.97 -2.32 45.20
C PRO A 279 -35.16 -1.40 44.97
N ALA A 280 -35.58 -1.27 43.71
CA ALA A 280 -36.71 -0.45 43.31
C ALA A 280 -38.00 -0.90 44.02
N ALA A 281 -38.75 0.06 44.55
CA ALA A 281 -40.05 -0.19 45.16
C ALA A 281 -41.03 -0.75 44.10
N PRO A 282 -41.91 -1.71 44.47
CA PRO A 282 -42.88 -2.24 43.53
C PRO A 282 -43.91 -1.17 43.13
N ALA A 283 -44.21 -1.11 41.83
CA ALA A 283 -45.19 -0.19 41.27
C ALA A 283 -46.58 -0.40 41.87
N PRO A 284 -47.38 0.67 42.09
CA PRO A 284 -48.74 0.53 42.58
C PRO A 284 -49.61 -0.13 41.51
N ILE A 285 -50.34 -1.17 41.91
CA ILE A 285 -51.39 -1.77 41.09
C ILE A 285 -52.64 -0.90 41.28
N GLY A 286 -53.02 -0.15 40.24
CA GLY A 286 -54.20 0.70 40.23
C GLY A 286 -54.53 1.19 38.83
#